data_AF-A0A067EYQ9-F1
#
_entry.id   AF-A0A067EYQ9-F1
#
_cell.length_a   1.000
_cell.length_b   1.000
_cell.length_c   1.000
_cell.angle_alpha   90.00
_cell.angle_beta   90.00
_cell.angle_gamma   90.00
#
_symmetry.space_group_name_H-M   'P 1'
#
loop_
_entity.id
_entity.type
_entity.pdbx_description
1 polymer ?
#
loop_
_entity_poly.entity_id
_entity_poly.type
_entity_poly.pdbx_seq_one_letter_code
_entity_poly.pdbx_strand_id
1 'polypeptide(L)'
;EMGDLGLVAKASRSSQSMMRKPDPLTITKVFDTFRLIAKEAGKDSQEKKKNRIKALLVAATDCEPQYLIRLLQSKLRIGLAEQTLLAALGQAAVYNEQHSKPPPNIQSPLEEAAKIVKQVFSVLPVYEKIVPALLTDGVWNLSNTCSFTPGIPIGPMLAKPTKGVSEIVNKFQDMEFTCEYKYDGERAQIHYLEDGSVEIYSRNAERNTGKFPDVVLAVSRLKKPSVRSFVLDCEIVAYDREKQKILPFQTLSTRARKNVSLSDIKVDVCIYAFDILYRNGQPLLQEQLRVRREHLYDSFEEEPGFFQFATTLTSIDLDEIQKFLDAAVDASCEGLIIKTMDRDATYEPSKRSLNWLKLKKDYIESIGDSLDLVPIAAFHGRGKRTGVYGAFLLACYDSNNEEFQSICKIGTGFSEAMLEERSSSLRSKVIPKPRPYYRFADTISPDVWFEPTEVWEVKAADLTISPVHRAAIGVVDPDK
;
A
#
# COMPACT_ATOMS: atom_id res chain seq x y z
N GLU A 1 -2.69 -1.51 29.34
CA GLU A 1 -2.46 -0.24 30.08
C GLU A 1 -1.66 0.79 29.28
N MET A 2 -0.34 0.66 29.05
CA MET A 2 0.44 1.76 28.42
C MET A 2 0.29 1.92 26.89
N GLY A 3 -0.24 0.92 26.17
CA GLY A 3 -0.44 1.00 24.72
C GLY A 3 0.86 1.15 23.88
N ASP A 4 2.03 0.99 24.49
CA ASP A 4 3.36 1.23 23.91
C ASP A 4 4.45 0.39 24.60
N LEU A 5 5.07 -0.56 23.88
CA LEU A 5 6.15 -1.37 24.46
C LEU A 5 7.44 -0.57 24.68
N GLY A 6 7.63 0.54 23.97
CA GLY A 6 8.77 1.43 24.21
C GLY A 6 8.70 2.08 25.59
N LEU A 7 7.51 2.47 26.04
CA LEU A 7 7.33 3.02 27.38
C LEU A 7 7.60 1.97 28.46
N VAL A 8 7.15 0.73 28.24
CA VAL A 8 7.44 -0.40 29.13
C VAL A 8 8.94 -0.66 29.22
N ALA A 9 9.65 -0.67 28.08
CA ALA A 9 11.08 -0.90 28.04
C ALA A 9 11.88 0.21 28.71
N LYS A 10 11.50 1.48 28.51
CA LYS A 10 12.10 2.62 29.21
C LYS A 10 11.92 2.50 30.72
N ALA A 11 10.69 2.28 31.19
CA ALA A 11 10.40 2.13 32.61
C ALA A 11 11.20 0.99 33.26
N SER A 12 11.25 -0.17 32.59
CA SER A 12 11.97 -1.35 33.08
C SER A 12 13.49 -1.16 33.08
N ARG A 13 14.02 -0.42 32.11
CA ARG A 13 15.46 -0.16 32.02
C ARG A 13 15.92 0.84 33.09
N SER A 14 15.12 1.87 33.35
CA SER A 14 15.40 2.89 34.38
C SER A 14 15.45 2.31 35.80
N SER A 15 14.77 1.18 36.06
CA SER A 15 14.81 0.50 37.36
C SER A 15 16.01 -0.44 37.56
N GLN A 16 16.87 -0.62 36.56
CA GLN A 16 18.00 -1.56 36.61
C GLN A 16 19.33 -0.83 36.83
N SER A 17 19.93 -1.03 38.01
CA SER A 17 21.31 -0.60 38.30
C SER A 17 22.31 -1.59 37.69
N MET A 18 23.42 -1.08 37.15
CA MET A 18 24.50 -1.91 36.61
C MET A 18 25.82 -1.56 37.29
N MET A 19 26.59 -2.58 37.70
CA MET A 19 27.91 -2.40 38.31
C MET A 19 28.94 -1.79 37.35
N ARG A 20 28.81 -2.06 36.03
CA ARG A 20 29.66 -1.48 34.98
C ARG A 20 28.79 -0.93 33.87
N LYS A 21 29.01 0.33 33.50
CA LYS A 21 28.33 0.96 32.36
C LYS A 21 28.98 0.48 31.05
N PRO A 22 28.22 -0.09 30.10
CA PRO A 22 28.71 -0.35 28.75
C PRO A 22 28.93 0.96 28.01
N ASP A 23 29.67 0.89 26.89
CA ASP A 23 29.89 2.06 26.03
C ASP A 23 28.56 2.59 25.47
N PRO A 24 28.42 3.93 25.36
CA PRO A 24 27.24 4.54 24.77
C PRO A 24 26.92 4.00 23.38
N LEU A 25 25.63 3.93 23.05
CA LEU A 25 25.20 3.53 21.72
C LEU A 25 25.58 4.62 20.70
N THR A 26 26.05 4.18 19.53
CA THR A 26 26.25 5.05 18.36
C THR A 26 25.22 4.70 17.29
N ILE A 27 24.86 5.68 16.45
CA ILE A 27 23.89 5.48 15.35
C ILE A 27 24.35 4.32 14.45
N THR A 28 25.63 4.30 14.06
CA THR A 28 26.23 3.27 13.23
C THR A 28 26.10 1.88 13.88
N LYS A 29 26.45 1.74 15.17
CA LYS A 29 26.36 0.47 15.89
C LYS A 29 24.92 -0.05 15.96
N VAL A 30 23.96 0.83 16.24
CA VAL A 30 22.53 0.46 16.30
C VAL A 30 22.04 0.03 14.92
N PHE A 31 22.34 0.82 13.88
CA PHE A 31 21.93 0.54 12.51
C PHE A 31 22.52 -0.78 11.99
N ASP A 32 23.82 -1.01 12.17
CA ASP A 32 24.48 -2.26 11.77
C ASP A 32 23.92 -3.46 12.53
N THR A 33 23.64 -3.30 13.83
CA THR A 33 23.02 -4.37 14.62
C THR A 33 21.61 -4.71 14.09
N PHE A 34 20.83 -3.71 13.68
CA PHE A 34 19.52 -3.93 13.04
C PHE A 34 19.65 -4.62 11.68
N ARG A 35 20.63 -4.24 10.86
CA ARG A 35 20.92 -4.95 9.58
C ARG A 35 21.32 -6.40 9.83
N LEU A 36 22.11 -6.67 10.86
CA LEU A 36 22.43 -8.05 11.27
C LEU A 36 21.17 -8.80 11.68
N ILE A 37 20.35 -8.24 12.57
CA ILE A 37 19.06 -8.84 12.98
C ILE A 37 18.18 -9.16 11.77
N ALA A 38 18.10 -8.27 10.78
CA ALA A 38 17.32 -8.48 9.56
C ALA A 38 17.86 -9.63 8.69
N LYS A 39 19.18 -9.80 8.61
CA LYS A 39 19.85 -10.84 7.81
C LYS A 39 19.91 -12.21 8.50
N GLU A 40 19.71 -12.29 9.82
CA GLU A 40 19.72 -13.57 10.56
C GLU A 40 18.58 -14.49 10.09
N ALA A 41 18.95 -15.68 9.63
CA ALA A 41 18.05 -16.72 9.12
C ALA A 41 18.55 -18.12 9.52
N GLY A 42 17.70 -19.14 9.34
CA GLY A 42 18.03 -20.54 9.64
C GLY A 42 17.88 -20.92 11.12
N LYS A 43 18.49 -22.06 11.48
CA LYS A 43 18.44 -22.63 12.84
C LYS A 43 19.02 -21.63 13.85
N ASP A 44 18.38 -21.52 15.01
CA ASP A 44 18.74 -20.63 16.13
C ASP A 44 18.68 -19.12 15.83
N SER A 45 18.21 -18.71 14.65
CA SER A 45 18.11 -17.29 14.27
C SER A 45 17.26 -16.46 15.24
N GLN A 46 16.19 -17.04 15.80
CA GLN A 46 15.34 -16.36 16.79
C GLN A 46 16.10 -16.02 18.08
N GLU A 47 16.89 -16.95 18.62
CA GLU A 47 17.69 -16.70 19.82
C GLU A 47 18.81 -15.70 19.55
N LYS A 48 19.47 -15.78 18.38
CA LYS A 48 20.47 -14.77 17.96
C LYS A 48 19.86 -13.37 17.89
N LYS A 49 18.67 -13.23 17.29
CA LYS A 49 17.93 -11.94 17.23
C LYS A 49 17.61 -11.43 18.62
N LYS A 50 17.06 -12.27 19.50
CA LYS A 50 16.77 -11.91 20.91
C LYS A 50 18.04 -11.44 21.63
N ASN A 51 19.16 -12.13 21.49
CA ASN A 51 20.41 -11.79 22.15
C ASN A 51 20.98 -10.44 21.66
N ARG A 52 20.91 -10.16 20.36
CA ARG A 52 21.29 -8.85 19.81
C ARG A 52 20.40 -7.71 20.33
N ILE A 53 19.08 -7.93 20.39
CA ILE A 53 18.14 -6.96 20.96
C ILE A 53 18.45 -6.72 22.44
N LYS A 54 18.66 -7.77 23.23
CA LYS A 54 19.04 -7.67 24.64
C LYS A 54 20.33 -6.86 24.82
N ALA A 55 21.35 -7.10 24.00
CA ALA A 55 22.61 -6.36 24.07
C ALA A 55 22.42 -4.86 23.83
N LEU A 56 21.57 -4.47 22.87
CA LEU A 56 21.23 -3.06 22.65
C LEU A 56 20.49 -2.46 23.86
N LEU A 57 19.50 -3.17 24.42
CA LEU A 57 18.73 -2.69 25.56
C LEU A 57 19.56 -2.54 26.84
N VAL A 58 20.53 -3.44 27.07
CA VAL A 58 21.46 -3.34 28.19
C VAL A 58 22.32 -2.08 28.09
N ALA A 59 22.79 -1.76 26.87
CA ALA A 59 23.59 -0.57 26.62
C ALA A 59 22.80 0.75 26.56
N ALA A 60 21.50 0.67 26.33
CA ALA A 60 20.64 1.81 26.16
C ALA A 60 20.42 2.61 27.46
N THR A 61 20.44 3.94 27.36
CA THR A 61 20.21 4.89 28.47
C THR A 61 19.03 5.84 28.18
N ASP A 62 18.53 6.51 29.22
CA ASP A 62 17.50 7.56 29.14
C ASP A 62 16.24 7.19 28.32
N CYS A 63 16.16 7.68 27.09
CA CYS A 63 15.04 7.44 26.18
C CYS A 63 15.35 6.41 25.07
N GLU A 64 16.60 5.96 24.96
CA GLU A 64 17.02 5.02 23.91
C GLU A 64 16.23 3.70 23.94
N PRO A 65 15.94 3.05 25.09
CA PRO A 65 15.18 1.80 25.10
C PRO A 65 13.79 1.96 24.48
N GLN A 66 13.16 3.12 24.69
CA GLN A 66 11.85 3.44 24.12
C GLN A 66 11.92 3.44 22.59
N TYR A 67 12.89 4.16 22.03
CA TYR A 67 13.01 4.30 20.58
C TYR A 67 13.54 3.03 19.91
N LEU A 68 14.43 2.28 20.56
CA LEU A 68 14.89 0.97 20.06
C LEU A 68 13.73 -0.02 19.91
N ILE A 69 12.88 -0.15 20.94
CA ILE A 69 11.71 -1.03 20.85
C ILE A 69 10.70 -0.52 19.82
N ARG A 70 10.45 0.79 19.78
CA ARG A 70 9.57 1.37 18.78
C ARG A 70 10.07 1.15 17.35
N LEU A 71 11.39 1.21 17.10
CA LEU A 71 11.98 0.89 15.81
C LEU A 71 11.84 -0.60 15.45
N LEU A 72 12.10 -1.51 16.41
CA LEU A 72 11.92 -2.96 16.22
C LEU A 72 10.45 -3.35 15.95
N GLN A 73 9.50 -2.55 16.45
CA GLN A 73 8.07 -2.70 16.15
C GLN A 73 7.63 -1.97 14.87
N SER A 74 8.54 -1.24 14.20
CA SER A 74 8.25 -0.33 13.09
C SER A 74 7.16 0.70 13.42
N LYS A 75 7.14 1.19 14.66
CA LYS A 75 6.14 2.12 15.22
C LYS A 75 6.81 3.24 16.02
N LEU A 76 7.53 4.12 15.32
CA LEU A 76 8.37 5.16 15.94
C LEU A 76 7.59 6.23 16.73
N ARG A 77 6.36 6.56 16.28
CA ARG A 77 5.41 7.45 16.99
C ARG A 77 6.00 8.84 17.31
N ILE A 78 6.74 9.43 16.39
CA ILE A 78 7.33 10.78 16.54
C ILE A 78 6.53 11.88 15.82
N GLY A 79 5.42 11.53 15.15
CA GLY A 79 4.60 12.51 14.41
C GLY A 79 5.23 12.99 13.10
N LEU A 80 6.44 12.51 12.76
CA LEU A 80 7.14 12.80 11.52
C LEU A 80 7.13 11.56 10.61
N ALA A 81 7.07 11.81 9.30
CA ALA A 81 7.08 10.77 8.27
C ALA A 81 8.07 11.15 7.15
N GLU A 82 8.14 10.33 6.12
CA GLU A 82 9.08 10.47 4.98
C GLU A 82 9.06 11.87 4.38
N GLN A 83 7.89 12.47 4.15
CA GLN A 83 7.79 13.81 3.57
C GLN A 83 8.42 14.91 4.43
N THR A 84 8.37 14.77 5.75
CA THR A 84 9.05 15.69 6.67
C THR A 84 10.55 15.43 6.69
N LEU A 85 10.97 14.16 6.66
CA LEU A 85 12.39 13.79 6.57
C LEU A 85 13.04 14.33 5.29
N LEU A 86 12.39 14.18 4.14
CA LEU A 86 12.90 14.68 2.86
C LEU A 86 13.00 16.22 2.84
N ALA A 87 12.02 16.91 3.44
CA ALA A 87 12.09 18.36 3.60
C ALA A 87 13.28 18.78 4.48
N ALA A 88 13.44 18.14 5.64
CA ALA A 88 14.56 18.39 6.54
C ALA A 88 15.92 18.07 5.89
N LEU A 89 16.00 17.02 5.08
CA LEU A 89 17.21 16.66 4.35
C LEU A 89 17.60 17.73 3.31
N GLY A 90 16.64 18.24 2.55
CA GLY A 90 16.87 19.35 1.62
C GLY A 90 17.31 20.62 2.34
N GLN A 91 16.66 20.97 3.45
CA GLN A 91 17.03 22.12 4.27
C GLN A 91 18.45 21.96 4.86
N ALA A 92 18.78 20.78 5.38
CA ALA A 92 20.11 20.48 5.91
C ALA A 92 21.19 20.60 4.83
N ALA A 93 20.90 20.20 3.59
CA ALA A 93 21.83 20.34 2.47
C ALA A 93 22.13 21.81 2.12
N VAL A 94 21.19 22.73 2.33
CA VAL A 94 21.43 24.18 2.17
C VAL A 94 22.37 24.72 3.25
N TYR A 95 22.33 24.18 4.46
CA TYR A 95 23.26 24.58 5.52
C TYR A 95 24.67 23.99 5.37
N ASN A 96 24.88 23.05 4.44
CA ASN A 96 26.19 22.46 4.20
C ASN A 96 27.09 23.40 3.37
N GLU A 97 28.09 24.00 4.01
CA GLU A 97 28.87 25.14 3.50
C GLU A 97 29.58 24.92 2.15
N GLN A 98 29.94 23.68 1.79
CA GLN A 98 30.72 23.41 0.58
C GLN A 98 29.91 23.57 -0.73
N HIS A 99 28.59 23.35 -0.70
CA HIS A 99 27.74 23.35 -1.89
C HIS A 99 26.41 24.10 -1.69
N SER A 100 26.37 25.02 -0.73
CA SER A 100 25.15 25.69 -0.26
C SER A 100 24.67 26.87 -1.09
N LYS A 101 25.54 27.49 -1.91
CA LYS A 101 25.20 28.75 -2.59
C LYS A 101 24.00 28.57 -3.53
N PRO A 102 22.83 29.15 -3.21
CA PRO A 102 21.66 29.03 -4.06
C PRO A 102 21.88 29.79 -5.38
N PRO A 103 21.31 29.30 -6.48
CA PRO A 103 21.16 30.09 -7.70
C PRO A 103 20.52 31.46 -7.43
N PRO A 104 20.94 32.54 -8.14
CA PRO A 104 20.52 33.92 -7.84
C PRO A 104 19.01 34.17 -7.92
N ASN A 105 18.28 33.33 -8.65
CA ASN A 105 16.84 33.45 -8.89
C ASN A 105 15.98 32.74 -7.82
N ILE A 106 16.58 32.08 -6.83
CA ILE A 106 15.83 31.36 -5.79
C ILE A 106 15.56 32.29 -4.61
N GLN A 107 14.29 32.69 -4.45
CA GLN A 107 13.84 33.55 -3.36
C GLN A 107 13.80 32.83 -2.01
N SER A 108 13.46 31.54 -2.00
CA SER A 108 13.31 30.70 -0.80
C SER A 108 14.16 29.43 -0.89
N PRO A 109 15.47 29.50 -0.58
CA PRO A 109 16.38 28.36 -0.77
C PRO A 109 15.96 27.10 -0.01
N LEU A 110 15.47 27.24 1.21
CA LEU A 110 15.07 26.11 2.05
C LEU A 110 13.87 25.35 1.50
N GLU A 111 12.89 26.07 0.96
CA GLU A 111 11.68 25.47 0.37
C GLU A 111 12.00 24.81 -0.97
N GLU A 112 12.80 25.44 -1.82
CA GLU A 112 13.17 24.89 -3.12
C GLU A 112 14.07 23.66 -2.96
N ALA A 113 15.03 23.67 -2.03
CA ALA A 113 15.85 22.51 -1.72
C ALA A 113 15.02 21.32 -1.20
N ALA A 114 14.03 21.58 -0.34
CA ALA A 114 13.10 20.56 0.12
C ALA A 114 12.28 19.97 -1.03
N LYS A 115 11.86 20.79 -2.00
CA LYS A 115 11.14 20.36 -3.19
C LYS A 115 12.01 19.51 -4.12
N ILE A 116 13.25 19.91 -4.36
CA ILE A 116 14.22 19.16 -5.17
C ILE A 116 14.44 17.77 -4.58
N VAL A 117 14.75 17.66 -3.29
CA VAL A 117 14.98 16.36 -2.64
C VAL A 117 13.74 15.46 -2.71
N LYS A 118 12.53 16.02 -2.51
CA LYS A 118 11.29 15.26 -2.67
C LYS A 118 11.06 14.76 -4.09
N GLN A 119 11.32 15.60 -5.09
CA GLN A 119 11.19 15.25 -6.50
C GLN A 119 12.18 14.14 -6.87
N VAL A 120 13.45 14.29 -6.50
CA VAL A 120 14.49 13.28 -6.75
C VAL A 120 14.12 11.96 -6.06
N PHE A 121 13.73 12.00 -4.79
CA PHE A 121 13.33 10.78 -4.07
C PHE A 121 12.13 10.10 -4.72
N SER A 122 11.20 10.84 -5.30
CA SER A 122 10.02 10.27 -5.98
C SER A 122 10.38 9.43 -7.21
N VAL A 123 11.51 9.70 -7.87
CA VAL A 123 11.98 8.98 -9.06
C VAL A 123 13.20 8.09 -8.80
N LEU A 124 13.85 8.25 -7.66
CA LEU A 124 15.01 7.46 -7.22
C LEU A 124 14.99 7.32 -5.69
N PRO A 125 14.10 6.49 -5.10
CA PRO A 125 13.92 6.38 -3.64
C PRO A 125 15.05 5.57 -2.96
N VAL A 126 16.31 5.98 -3.16
CA VAL A 126 17.52 5.29 -2.65
C VAL A 126 18.45 6.28 -1.96
N TYR A 127 18.40 6.30 -0.62
CA TYR A 127 19.23 7.20 0.19
C TYR A 127 20.72 6.99 -0.05
N GLU A 128 21.16 5.76 -0.32
CA GLU A 128 22.55 5.42 -0.63
C GLU A 128 23.06 6.04 -1.93
N LYS A 129 22.17 6.54 -2.80
CA LYS A 129 22.53 7.33 -3.99
C LYS A 129 22.35 8.83 -3.74
N ILE A 130 21.22 9.22 -3.13
CA ILE A 130 20.88 10.63 -2.90
C ILE A 130 21.84 11.30 -1.92
N VAL A 131 22.14 10.67 -0.78
CA VAL A 131 22.94 11.30 0.29
C VAL A 131 24.38 11.57 -0.18
N PRO A 132 25.09 10.63 -0.85
CA PRO A 132 26.39 10.94 -1.44
C PRO A 132 26.33 12.09 -2.45
N ALA A 133 25.35 12.09 -3.37
CA ALA A 133 25.20 13.16 -4.36
C ALA A 133 24.92 14.53 -3.72
N LEU A 134 24.13 14.57 -2.63
CA LEU A 134 23.93 15.78 -1.84
C LEU A 134 25.22 16.30 -1.21
N LEU A 135 26.11 15.41 -0.77
CA LEU A 135 27.39 15.77 -0.15
C LEU A 135 28.43 16.21 -1.17
N THR A 136 28.41 15.66 -2.40
CA THR A 136 29.42 15.95 -3.44
C THR A 136 29.01 17.05 -4.41
N ASP A 137 27.76 17.05 -4.86
CA ASP A 137 27.28 17.92 -5.95
C ASP A 137 26.37 19.03 -5.42
N GLY A 138 25.86 18.87 -4.19
CA GLY A 138 24.91 19.78 -3.57
C GLY A 138 23.47 19.59 -4.03
N VAL A 139 22.53 20.19 -3.28
CA VAL A 139 21.09 20.05 -3.57
C VAL A 139 20.68 20.68 -4.90
N TRP A 140 21.37 21.74 -5.34
CA TRP A 140 21.01 22.49 -6.55
C TRP A 140 21.30 21.74 -7.85
N ASN A 141 22.20 20.75 -7.81
CA ASN A 141 22.53 19.90 -8.96
C ASN A 141 21.93 18.48 -8.86
N LEU A 142 21.24 18.17 -7.76
CA LEU A 142 20.81 16.82 -7.44
C LEU A 142 19.90 16.19 -8.52
N SER A 143 19.01 16.99 -9.13
CA SER A 143 18.12 16.51 -10.20
C SER A 143 18.87 16.07 -11.47
N ASN A 144 20.09 16.56 -11.68
CA ASN A 144 20.92 16.19 -12.82
C ASN A 144 21.70 14.90 -12.56
N THR A 145 22.04 14.62 -11.30
CA THR A 145 22.87 13.45 -10.91
C THR A 145 22.03 12.26 -10.43
N CYS A 146 20.83 12.52 -9.93
CA CYS A 146 19.89 11.50 -9.45
C CYS A 146 18.60 11.54 -10.28
N SER A 147 18.54 10.71 -11.32
CA SER A 147 17.39 10.59 -12.22
C SER A 147 16.74 9.20 -12.17
N PHE A 148 15.58 9.07 -12.80
CA PHE A 148 14.87 7.79 -12.90
C PHE A 148 15.74 6.72 -13.56
N THR A 149 15.93 5.60 -12.85
CA THR A 149 16.84 4.53 -13.25
C THR A 149 16.09 3.19 -13.30
N PRO A 150 16.05 2.48 -14.45
CA PRO A 150 15.51 1.12 -14.52
C PRO A 150 16.17 0.18 -13.49
N GLY A 151 15.39 -0.73 -12.91
CA GLY A 151 15.81 -1.61 -11.82
C GLY A 151 15.67 -0.98 -10.42
N ILE A 152 15.28 0.29 -10.32
CA ILE A 152 14.90 0.92 -9.06
C ILE A 152 13.41 1.26 -9.13
N PRO A 153 12.58 0.66 -8.25
CA PRO A 153 11.15 0.94 -8.27
C PRO A 153 10.85 2.36 -7.81
N ILE A 154 9.84 2.96 -8.41
CA ILE A 154 9.31 4.27 -8.01
C ILE A 154 7.89 4.11 -7.47
N GLY A 155 7.48 5.08 -6.65
CA GLY A 155 6.13 5.10 -6.12
C GLY A 155 5.07 5.17 -7.23
N PRO A 156 3.97 4.44 -7.12
CA PRO A 156 2.93 4.47 -8.14
C PRO A 156 2.20 5.81 -8.17
N MET A 157 1.71 6.22 -9.33
CA MET A 157 0.72 7.29 -9.43
C MET A 157 -0.60 6.84 -8.76
N LEU A 158 -1.18 7.73 -7.95
CA LEU A 158 -2.35 7.43 -7.11
C LEU A 158 -3.60 8.16 -7.60
N ALA A 159 -4.75 7.47 -7.55
CA ALA A 159 -6.04 8.05 -7.94
C ALA A 159 -6.83 8.64 -6.76
N LYS A 160 -7.53 9.76 -6.99
CA LYS A 160 -8.53 10.30 -6.05
C LYS A 160 -9.89 9.61 -6.21
N PRO A 161 -10.59 9.27 -5.12
CA PRO A 161 -11.97 8.79 -5.23
C PRO A 161 -12.87 9.87 -5.84
N THR A 162 -13.85 9.43 -6.62
CA THR A 162 -14.98 10.25 -7.10
C THR A 162 -16.28 9.47 -6.88
N LYS A 163 -17.37 10.19 -6.62
CA LYS A 163 -18.66 9.62 -6.17
C LYS A 163 -19.65 9.33 -7.29
N GLY A 164 -19.36 9.73 -8.53
CA GLY A 164 -20.26 9.47 -9.64
C GLY A 164 -19.76 10.01 -10.97
N VAL A 165 -20.38 9.55 -12.05
CA VAL A 165 -20.02 9.91 -13.43
C VAL A 165 -20.15 11.42 -13.68
N SER A 166 -21.19 12.06 -13.15
CA SER A 166 -21.39 13.51 -13.30
C SER A 166 -20.27 14.34 -12.64
N GLU A 167 -19.67 13.87 -11.54
CA GLU A 167 -18.55 14.57 -10.90
C GLU A 167 -17.31 14.57 -11.82
N ILE A 168 -17.10 13.49 -12.58
CA ILE A 168 -15.97 13.35 -13.50
C ILE A 168 -16.09 14.38 -14.63
N VAL A 169 -17.25 14.43 -15.30
CA VAL A 169 -17.48 15.35 -16.42
C VAL A 169 -17.41 16.81 -15.94
N ASN A 170 -18.04 17.14 -14.81
CA ASN A 170 -17.97 18.50 -14.25
C ASN A 170 -16.55 18.94 -13.88
N LYS A 171 -15.69 17.99 -13.53
CA LYS A 171 -14.33 18.25 -13.06
C LYS A 171 -13.33 18.38 -14.19
N PHE A 172 -13.45 17.55 -15.22
CA PHE A 172 -12.56 17.62 -16.38
C PHE A 172 -13.05 18.61 -17.43
N GLN A 173 -14.33 19.00 -17.42
CA GLN A 173 -14.89 20.02 -18.30
C GLN A 173 -14.49 19.75 -19.77
N ASP A 174 -13.71 20.64 -20.36
CA ASP A 174 -13.27 20.58 -21.75
C ASP A 174 -12.01 19.72 -21.95
N MET A 175 -11.48 19.10 -20.90
CA MET A 175 -10.30 18.23 -20.99
C MET A 175 -10.69 16.84 -21.49
N GLU A 176 -9.98 16.36 -22.51
CA GLU A 176 -10.11 14.97 -22.93
C GLU A 176 -9.54 14.02 -21.86
N PHE A 177 -10.34 13.02 -21.49
CA PHE A 177 -9.96 11.98 -20.55
C PHE A 177 -10.35 10.61 -21.10
N THR A 178 -9.71 9.59 -20.55
CA THR A 178 -9.95 8.19 -20.86
C THR A 178 -10.39 7.47 -19.60
N CYS A 179 -11.38 6.60 -19.73
CA CYS A 179 -11.79 5.65 -18.72
C CYS A 179 -11.13 4.31 -19.01
N GLU A 180 -10.57 3.68 -17.99
CA GLU A 180 -9.99 2.35 -18.06
C GLU A 180 -10.65 1.45 -17.03
N TYR A 181 -10.76 0.15 -17.32
CA TYR A 181 -11.19 -0.82 -16.30
C TYR A 181 -10.26 -0.76 -15.10
N LYS A 182 -10.85 -0.66 -13.91
CA LYS A 182 -10.14 -0.79 -12.64
C LYS A 182 -10.08 -2.26 -12.24
N TYR A 183 -9.09 -2.97 -12.75
CA TYR A 183 -8.85 -4.37 -12.44
C TYR A 183 -8.66 -4.62 -10.93
N ASP A 184 -9.15 -5.77 -10.46
CA ASP A 184 -8.99 -6.26 -9.08
C ASP A 184 -7.84 -7.28 -9.02
N GLY A 185 -6.63 -6.80 -8.76
CA GLY A 185 -5.43 -7.63 -8.82
C GLY A 185 -4.30 -7.14 -7.90
N GLU A 186 -3.08 -7.47 -8.29
CA GLU A 186 -1.88 -6.92 -7.67
C GLU A 186 -1.16 -5.99 -8.65
N ARG A 187 -1.14 -4.70 -8.34
CA ARG A 187 -0.31 -3.73 -9.07
C ARG A 187 1.15 -4.15 -9.08
N ALA A 188 1.71 -4.21 -10.28
CA ALA A 188 3.08 -4.60 -10.55
C ALA A 188 3.79 -3.55 -11.43
N GLN A 189 4.94 -3.09 -10.95
CA GLN A 189 5.87 -2.31 -11.74
C GLN A 189 6.94 -3.25 -12.29
N ILE A 190 6.93 -3.48 -13.61
CA ILE A 190 7.81 -4.44 -14.28
C ILE A 190 8.94 -3.68 -14.95
N HIS A 191 10.18 -3.95 -14.55
CA HIS A 191 11.39 -3.43 -15.16
C HIS A 191 12.03 -4.53 -16.00
N TYR A 192 12.23 -4.26 -17.28
CA TYR A 192 13.04 -5.08 -18.18
C TYR A 192 14.31 -4.32 -18.50
N LEU A 193 15.47 -4.88 -18.13
CA LEU A 193 16.77 -4.24 -18.29
C LEU A 193 17.44 -4.65 -19.61
N GLU A 194 18.45 -3.90 -20.04
CA GLU A 194 19.13 -4.14 -21.33
C GLU A 194 19.87 -5.47 -21.39
N ASP A 195 20.25 -6.03 -20.24
CA ASP A 195 20.85 -7.37 -20.12
C ASP A 195 19.83 -8.51 -20.23
N GLY A 196 18.54 -8.19 -20.40
CA GLY A 196 17.43 -9.13 -20.50
C GLY A 196 16.87 -9.58 -19.15
N SER A 197 17.38 -9.07 -18.03
CA SER A 197 16.81 -9.36 -16.72
C SER A 197 15.48 -8.64 -16.51
N VAL A 198 14.59 -9.30 -15.75
CA VAL A 198 13.27 -8.77 -15.40
C VAL A 198 13.15 -8.66 -13.90
N GLU A 199 12.69 -7.51 -13.43
CA GLU A 199 12.38 -7.25 -12.03
C GLU A 199 10.94 -6.79 -11.88
N ILE A 200 10.20 -7.39 -10.96
CA ILE A 200 8.79 -7.07 -10.71
C ILE A 200 8.69 -6.55 -9.29
N TYR A 201 8.13 -5.35 -9.13
CA TYR A 201 7.92 -4.73 -7.82
C TYR A 201 6.44 -4.54 -7.54
N SER A 202 6.06 -4.72 -6.28
CA SER A 202 4.71 -4.42 -5.81
C SER A 202 4.47 -2.90 -5.77
N ARG A 203 3.22 -2.52 -5.55
CA ARG A 203 2.80 -1.14 -5.22
C ARG A 203 3.69 -0.43 -4.18
N ASN A 204 4.24 -1.17 -3.21
CA ASN A 204 5.05 -0.63 -2.12
C ASN A 204 6.56 -0.89 -2.32
N ALA A 205 7.01 -1.07 -3.57
CA ALA A 205 8.39 -1.36 -3.94
C ALA A 205 8.96 -2.68 -3.35
N GLU A 206 8.10 -3.62 -2.96
CA GLU A 206 8.57 -4.95 -2.56
C GLU A 206 8.92 -5.79 -3.79
N ARG A 207 10.10 -6.42 -3.80
CA ARG A 207 10.53 -7.26 -4.92
C ARG A 207 9.70 -8.55 -4.99
N ASN A 208 8.88 -8.66 -6.03
CA ASN A 208 7.96 -9.76 -6.33
C ASN A 208 8.41 -10.63 -7.53
N THR A 209 9.60 -10.41 -8.09
CA THR A 209 10.12 -11.17 -9.24
C THR A 209 10.00 -12.69 -9.06
N GLY A 210 10.42 -13.22 -7.89
CA GLY A 210 10.34 -14.65 -7.58
C GLY A 210 8.94 -15.19 -7.29
N LYS A 211 7.91 -14.32 -7.25
CA LYS A 211 6.50 -14.70 -7.10
C LYS A 211 5.85 -15.00 -8.46
N PHE A 212 6.34 -14.38 -9.53
CA PHE A 212 5.69 -14.39 -10.84
C PHE A 212 6.65 -14.81 -11.97
N PRO A 213 7.20 -16.04 -11.94
CA PRO A 213 8.09 -16.50 -13.01
C PRO A 213 7.38 -16.62 -14.37
N ASP A 214 6.08 -16.89 -14.38
CA ASP A 214 5.20 -16.88 -15.56
C ASP A 214 5.07 -15.49 -16.18
N VAL A 215 4.93 -14.45 -15.36
CA VAL A 215 4.90 -13.05 -15.83
C VAL A 215 6.23 -12.66 -16.45
N VAL A 216 7.36 -13.08 -15.84
CA VAL A 216 8.71 -12.84 -16.39
C VAL A 216 8.84 -13.42 -17.81
N LEU A 217 8.35 -14.65 -18.04
CA LEU A 217 8.35 -15.25 -19.36
C LEU A 217 7.42 -14.53 -20.34
N ALA A 218 6.20 -14.21 -19.89
CA ALA A 218 5.19 -13.55 -20.72
C ALA A 218 5.69 -12.20 -21.25
N VAL A 219 6.20 -11.32 -20.39
CA VAL A 219 6.69 -10.00 -20.83
C VAL A 219 7.92 -10.09 -21.74
N SER A 220 8.80 -11.07 -21.50
CA SER A 220 9.98 -11.29 -22.34
C SER A 220 9.61 -11.80 -23.72
N ARG A 221 8.56 -12.61 -23.82
CA ARG A 221 8.04 -13.19 -25.07
C ARG A 221 7.18 -12.21 -25.86
N LEU A 222 6.39 -11.39 -25.19
CA LEU A 222 5.36 -10.53 -25.79
C LEU A 222 5.83 -9.10 -26.07
N LYS A 223 7.01 -8.71 -25.59
CA LYS A 223 7.65 -7.45 -26.04
C LYS A 223 8.05 -7.57 -27.51
N LYS A 224 7.90 -6.48 -28.27
CA LYS A 224 8.36 -6.43 -29.66
C LYS A 224 9.90 -6.46 -29.74
N PRO A 225 10.49 -6.97 -30.83
CA PRO A 225 11.95 -7.05 -30.98
C PRO A 225 12.68 -5.70 -30.87
N SER A 226 12.02 -4.59 -31.19
CA SER A 226 12.56 -3.23 -31.08
C SER A 226 12.73 -2.74 -29.63
N VAL A 227 12.18 -3.45 -28.65
CA VAL A 227 12.22 -3.09 -27.23
C VAL A 227 13.38 -3.79 -26.53
N ARG A 228 14.36 -2.99 -26.10
CA ARG A 228 15.58 -3.40 -25.39
C ARG A 228 15.45 -3.25 -23.88
N SER A 229 14.76 -2.21 -23.43
CA SER A 229 14.52 -1.94 -22.01
C SER A 229 13.22 -1.18 -21.80
N PHE A 230 12.51 -1.44 -20.70
CA PHE A 230 11.29 -0.73 -20.35
C PHE A 230 10.99 -0.74 -18.85
N VAL A 231 10.14 0.19 -18.42
CA VAL A 231 9.45 0.12 -17.12
C VAL A 231 7.96 0.26 -17.36
N LEU A 232 7.21 -0.77 -16.97
CA LEU A 232 5.77 -0.90 -17.18
C LEU A 232 5.02 -0.78 -15.86
N ASP A 233 3.86 -0.13 -15.88
CA ASP A 233 2.90 -0.11 -14.77
C ASP A 233 1.65 -0.89 -15.19
N CYS A 234 1.32 -1.93 -14.44
CA CYS A 234 0.28 -2.88 -14.81
C CYS A 234 -0.40 -3.48 -13.57
N GLU A 235 -1.54 -4.14 -13.79
CA GLU A 235 -2.20 -4.98 -12.79
C GLU A 235 -2.03 -6.45 -13.18
N ILE A 236 -1.55 -7.28 -12.26
CA ILE A 236 -1.53 -8.73 -12.43
C ILE A 236 -2.83 -9.28 -11.85
N VAL A 237 -3.63 -9.96 -12.67
CA VAL A 237 -4.99 -10.39 -12.31
C VAL A 237 -5.10 -11.90 -12.49
N ALA A 238 -5.75 -12.60 -11.55
CA ALA A 238 -6.04 -14.03 -11.72
C ALA A 238 -6.97 -14.24 -12.91
N TYR A 239 -6.67 -15.24 -13.74
CA TYR A 239 -7.36 -15.42 -15.02
C TYR A 239 -7.59 -16.90 -15.31
N ASP A 240 -8.81 -17.25 -15.70
CA ASP A 240 -9.17 -18.57 -16.21
C ASP A 240 -8.99 -18.58 -17.73
N ARG A 241 -7.93 -19.22 -18.22
CA ARG A 241 -7.61 -19.29 -19.66
C ARG A 241 -8.55 -20.22 -20.44
N GLU A 242 -9.21 -21.18 -19.78
CA GLU A 242 -10.17 -22.06 -20.44
C GLU A 242 -11.49 -21.33 -20.69
N LYS A 243 -11.99 -20.63 -19.66
CA LYS A 243 -13.23 -19.85 -19.74
C LYS A 243 -13.03 -18.44 -20.29
N GLN A 244 -11.79 -17.99 -20.44
CA GLN A 244 -11.40 -16.64 -20.85
C GLN A 244 -12.03 -15.56 -19.96
N LYS A 245 -11.87 -15.71 -18.64
CA LYS A 245 -12.50 -14.83 -17.64
C LYS A 245 -11.55 -14.42 -16.52
N ILE A 246 -11.71 -13.18 -16.07
CA ILE A 246 -11.08 -12.67 -14.85
C ILE A 246 -11.66 -13.39 -13.63
N LEU A 247 -10.77 -13.77 -12.71
CA LEU A 247 -11.09 -14.38 -11.43
C LEU A 247 -10.92 -13.39 -10.29
N PRO A 248 -11.66 -13.53 -9.17
CA PRO A 248 -11.57 -12.62 -8.03
C PRO A 248 -10.16 -12.55 -7.43
N PHE A 249 -9.80 -11.41 -6.82
CA PHE A 249 -8.53 -11.23 -6.12
C PHE A 249 -8.26 -12.30 -5.05
N GLN A 250 -9.29 -12.84 -4.39
CA GLN A 250 -9.14 -13.92 -3.42
C GLN A 250 -8.44 -15.14 -4.04
N THR A 251 -8.71 -15.45 -5.31
CA THR A 251 -8.02 -16.52 -6.06
C THR A 251 -6.55 -16.17 -6.27
N LEU A 252 -6.25 -14.94 -6.69
CA LEU A 252 -4.87 -14.45 -6.86
C LEU A 252 -4.07 -14.56 -5.55
N SER A 253 -4.71 -14.22 -4.42
CA SER A 253 -4.09 -14.22 -3.09
C SER A 253 -3.63 -15.60 -2.62
N THR A 254 -4.14 -16.67 -3.23
CA THR A 254 -3.72 -18.06 -2.94
C THR A 254 -2.38 -18.42 -3.57
N ARG A 255 -1.85 -17.62 -4.51
CA ARG A 255 -0.54 -17.87 -5.13
C ARG A 255 0.57 -17.82 -4.07
N ALA A 256 1.51 -18.74 -4.20
CA ALA A 256 2.71 -18.79 -3.36
C ALA A 256 3.50 -17.47 -3.48
N ARG A 257 4.06 -16.99 -2.37
CA ARG A 257 4.62 -15.63 -2.28
C ARG A 257 6.11 -15.52 -2.63
N LYS A 258 6.87 -16.62 -2.61
CA LYS A 258 8.33 -16.60 -2.76
C LYS A 258 8.84 -17.82 -3.50
N ASN A 259 9.81 -17.61 -4.39
CA ASN A 259 10.58 -18.64 -5.10
C ASN A 259 9.69 -19.71 -5.75
N VAL A 260 8.69 -19.27 -6.50
CA VAL A 260 7.73 -20.13 -7.18
C VAL A 260 8.40 -20.75 -8.41
N SER A 261 8.24 -22.07 -8.60
CA SER A 261 8.59 -22.74 -9.86
C SER A 261 7.40 -22.67 -10.83
N LEU A 262 7.67 -22.63 -12.14
CA LEU A 262 6.63 -22.66 -13.18
C LEU A 262 5.72 -23.89 -13.08
N SER A 263 6.29 -25.04 -12.70
CA SER A 263 5.56 -26.30 -12.51
C SER A 263 4.52 -26.26 -11.40
N ASP A 264 4.68 -25.34 -10.45
CA ASP A 264 3.90 -25.30 -9.21
C ASP A 264 2.77 -24.27 -9.27
N ILE A 265 2.64 -23.57 -10.41
CA ILE A 265 1.61 -22.57 -10.64
C ILE A 265 0.27 -23.27 -10.84
N LYS A 266 -0.68 -22.98 -9.94
CA LYS A 266 -2.07 -23.47 -10.02
C LYS A 266 -3.09 -22.41 -10.44
N VAL A 267 -2.72 -21.14 -10.30
CA VAL A 267 -3.57 -19.99 -10.63
C VAL A 267 -2.85 -19.22 -11.72
N ASP A 268 -3.41 -19.28 -12.92
CA ASP A 268 -2.96 -18.49 -14.05
C ASP A 268 -3.27 -17.01 -13.82
N VAL A 269 -2.44 -16.16 -14.43
CA VAL A 269 -2.61 -14.71 -14.38
C VAL A 269 -2.50 -14.10 -15.76
N CYS A 270 -3.16 -12.96 -15.92
CA CYS A 270 -3.03 -12.05 -17.06
C CYS A 270 -2.46 -10.72 -16.57
N ILE A 271 -1.59 -10.12 -17.39
CA ILE A 271 -1.03 -8.78 -17.17
C ILE A 271 -1.96 -7.79 -17.88
N TYR A 272 -2.54 -6.85 -17.14
CA TYR A 272 -3.28 -5.72 -17.70
C TYR A 272 -2.43 -4.46 -17.63
N ALA A 273 -1.76 -4.14 -18.73
CA ALA A 273 -0.84 -3.02 -18.85
C ALA A 273 -1.59 -1.70 -19.09
N PHE A 274 -1.30 -0.67 -18.29
CA PHE A 274 -2.03 0.59 -18.35
C PHE A 274 -1.14 1.84 -18.42
N ASP A 275 0.17 1.72 -18.25
CA ASP A 275 1.13 2.81 -18.46
C ASP A 275 2.55 2.28 -18.73
N ILE A 276 3.38 3.09 -19.38
CA ILE A 276 4.82 2.83 -19.60
C ILE A 276 5.63 4.05 -19.19
N LEU A 277 6.60 3.85 -18.31
CA LEU A 277 7.33 4.91 -17.63
C LEU A 277 8.73 5.13 -18.22
N TYR A 278 9.23 4.13 -18.95
CA TYR A 278 10.54 4.15 -19.58
C TYR A 278 10.56 3.23 -20.80
N ARG A 279 11.28 3.62 -21.84
CA ARG A 279 11.53 2.78 -23.02
C ARG A 279 12.88 3.09 -23.64
N ASN A 280 13.73 2.07 -23.83
CA ASN A 280 14.94 2.12 -24.65
C ASN A 280 15.87 3.32 -24.39
N GLY A 281 16.17 3.64 -23.12
CA GLY A 281 17.00 4.80 -22.79
C GLY A 281 16.21 6.05 -22.40
N GLN A 282 14.92 6.13 -22.72
CA GLN A 282 14.10 7.33 -22.58
C GLN A 282 13.14 7.23 -21.38
N PRO A 283 13.31 8.07 -20.34
CA PRO A 283 12.29 8.29 -19.31
C PRO A 283 11.06 8.97 -19.91
N LEU A 284 9.87 8.49 -19.57
CA LEU A 284 8.60 8.98 -20.11
C LEU A 284 7.73 9.69 -19.06
N LEU A 285 8.19 9.83 -17.81
CA LEU A 285 7.36 10.36 -16.72
C LEU A 285 6.82 11.78 -16.99
N GLN A 286 7.61 12.61 -17.68
CA GLN A 286 7.23 13.99 -18.01
C GLN A 286 6.45 14.11 -19.33
N GLU A 287 6.28 13.00 -20.06
CA GLU A 287 5.44 12.96 -21.26
C GLU A 287 3.96 12.87 -20.87
N GLN A 288 3.08 13.34 -21.76
CA GLN A 288 1.64 13.24 -21.57
C GLN A 288 1.16 11.79 -21.74
N LEU A 289 0.04 11.41 -21.12
CA LEU A 289 -0.47 10.04 -21.14
C LEU A 289 -0.66 9.51 -22.55
N ARG A 290 -1.12 10.34 -23.50
CA ARG A 290 -1.25 9.94 -24.91
C ARG A 290 0.06 9.39 -25.47
N VAL A 291 1.15 10.14 -25.32
CA VAL A 291 2.49 9.76 -25.81
C VAL A 291 2.98 8.49 -25.12
N ARG A 292 2.78 8.38 -23.80
CA ARG A 292 3.12 7.14 -23.07
C ARG A 292 2.32 5.96 -23.58
N ARG A 293 1.01 6.12 -23.83
CA ARG A 293 0.14 5.07 -24.34
C ARG A 293 0.52 4.62 -25.75
N GLU A 294 0.90 5.54 -26.63
CA GLU A 294 1.47 5.20 -27.94
C GLU A 294 2.73 4.34 -27.78
N HIS A 295 3.67 4.75 -26.93
CA HIS A 295 4.84 3.94 -26.61
C HIS A 295 4.50 2.58 -26.02
N LEU A 296 3.45 2.47 -25.21
CA LEU A 296 2.98 1.22 -24.62
C LEU A 296 2.49 0.26 -25.73
N TYR A 297 1.59 0.74 -26.59
CA TYR A 297 1.01 -0.06 -27.68
C TYR A 297 2.05 -0.46 -28.73
N ASP A 298 3.03 0.41 -29.00
CA ASP A 298 4.14 0.11 -29.91
C ASP A 298 5.17 -0.86 -29.33
N SER A 299 5.11 -1.16 -28.02
CA SER A 299 6.11 -1.97 -27.33
C SER A 299 5.74 -3.43 -27.16
N PHE A 300 4.45 -3.79 -27.23
CA PHE A 300 3.98 -5.12 -26.90
C PHE A 300 2.93 -5.63 -27.90
N GLU A 301 2.83 -6.96 -28.02
CA GLU A 301 1.72 -7.65 -28.69
C GLU A 301 0.79 -8.22 -27.62
N GLU A 302 -0.53 -8.07 -27.80
CA GLU A 302 -1.50 -8.66 -26.89
C GLU A 302 -1.63 -10.17 -27.12
N GLU A 303 -1.78 -10.91 -26.03
CA GLU A 303 -2.19 -12.30 -26.03
C GLU A 303 -3.22 -12.53 -24.92
N PRO A 304 -4.48 -12.86 -25.27
CA PRO A 304 -5.55 -13.06 -24.30
C PRO A 304 -5.17 -14.04 -23.19
N GLY A 305 -5.37 -13.61 -21.93
CA GLY A 305 -5.04 -14.41 -20.75
C GLY A 305 -3.55 -14.47 -20.37
N PHE A 306 -2.68 -13.71 -21.06
CA PHE A 306 -1.26 -13.56 -20.71
C PHE A 306 -0.86 -12.10 -20.57
N PHE A 307 -1.09 -11.28 -21.60
CA PHE A 307 -0.80 -9.85 -21.60
C PHE A 307 -1.83 -9.12 -22.45
N GLN A 308 -2.48 -8.14 -21.86
CA GLN A 308 -3.46 -7.29 -22.51
C GLN A 308 -3.26 -5.85 -22.09
N PHE A 309 -3.64 -4.91 -22.94
CA PHE A 309 -3.77 -3.52 -22.52
C PHE A 309 -5.04 -3.36 -21.69
N ALA A 310 -5.04 -2.39 -20.78
CA ALA A 310 -6.25 -2.04 -20.06
C ALA A 310 -7.36 -1.69 -21.05
N THR A 311 -8.55 -2.27 -20.86
CA THR A 311 -9.73 -1.95 -21.66
C THR A 311 -10.08 -0.49 -21.43
N THR A 312 -10.22 0.29 -22.51
CA THR A 312 -10.40 1.75 -22.43
C THR A 312 -11.62 2.24 -23.19
N LEU A 313 -12.16 3.38 -22.75
CA LEU A 313 -13.14 4.19 -23.43
C LEU A 313 -12.69 5.66 -23.35
N THR A 314 -12.72 6.38 -24.46
CA THR A 314 -12.54 7.84 -24.47
C THR A 314 -13.86 8.47 -24.88
N SER A 315 -14.58 9.00 -23.89
CA SER A 315 -15.88 9.63 -24.10
C SER A 315 -16.17 10.60 -22.97
N ILE A 316 -16.94 11.65 -23.29
CA ILE A 316 -17.50 12.60 -22.33
C ILE A 316 -19.01 12.37 -22.11
N ASP A 317 -19.60 11.41 -22.82
CA ASP A 317 -21.01 11.06 -22.71
C ASP A 317 -21.26 10.24 -21.43
N LEU A 318 -22.19 10.74 -20.60
CA LEU A 318 -22.50 10.12 -19.31
C LEU A 318 -23.06 8.71 -19.45
N ASP A 319 -23.90 8.47 -20.47
CA ASP A 319 -24.54 7.17 -20.68
C ASP A 319 -23.53 6.14 -21.20
N GLU A 320 -22.59 6.56 -22.05
CA GLU A 320 -21.48 5.69 -22.49
C GLU A 320 -20.56 5.32 -21.33
N ILE A 321 -20.19 6.28 -20.48
CA ILE A 321 -19.34 6.02 -19.31
C ILE A 321 -20.07 5.12 -18.31
N GLN A 322 -21.38 5.32 -18.10
CA GLN A 322 -22.17 4.46 -17.21
C GLN A 322 -22.26 3.03 -17.73
N LYS A 323 -22.55 2.83 -19.03
CA LYS A 323 -22.53 1.50 -19.65
C LYS A 323 -21.14 0.84 -19.55
N PHE A 324 -20.08 1.63 -19.68
CA PHE A 324 -18.71 1.13 -19.54
C PHE A 324 -18.36 0.76 -18.10
N LEU A 325 -18.88 1.49 -17.11
CA LEU A 325 -18.78 1.13 -15.70
C LEU A 325 -19.50 -0.19 -15.41
N ASP A 326 -20.73 -0.36 -15.92
CA ASP A 326 -21.51 -1.59 -15.73
C ASP A 326 -20.79 -2.78 -16.38
N ALA A 327 -20.28 -2.61 -17.61
CA ALA A 327 -19.48 -3.63 -18.30
C ALA A 327 -18.17 -3.97 -17.56
N ALA A 328 -17.54 -3.01 -16.88
CA ALA A 328 -16.36 -3.26 -16.05
C ALA A 328 -16.71 -4.16 -14.86
N VAL A 329 -17.82 -3.86 -14.16
CA VAL A 329 -18.29 -4.65 -13.03
C VAL A 329 -18.69 -6.06 -13.47
N ASP A 330 -19.41 -6.19 -14.58
CA ASP A 330 -19.79 -7.49 -15.15
C ASP A 330 -18.57 -8.33 -15.58
N ALA A 331 -17.46 -7.66 -15.92
CA ALA A 331 -16.17 -8.28 -16.20
C ALA A 331 -15.31 -8.54 -14.93
N SER A 332 -15.90 -8.50 -13.75
CA SER A 332 -15.23 -8.70 -12.45
C SER A 332 -14.15 -7.66 -12.13
N CYS A 333 -14.30 -6.43 -12.59
CA CYS A 333 -13.44 -5.30 -12.20
C CYS A 333 -14.12 -4.44 -11.11
N GLU A 334 -13.33 -3.71 -10.33
CA GLU A 334 -13.85 -2.89 -9.22
C GLU A 334 -14.63 -1.62 -9.67
N GLY A 335 -14.47 -1.23 -10.94
CA GLY A 335 -15.02 0.00 -11.51
C GLY A 335 -14.10 0.60 -12.56
N LEU A 336 -13.91 1.92 -12.55
CA LEU A 336 -13.13 2.66 -13.55
C LEU A 336 -11.98 3.48 -12.94
N ILE A 337 -10.87 3.57 -13.66
CA ILE A 337 -9.85 4.60 -13.50
C ILE A 337 -10.03 5.62 -14.61
N ILE A 338 -10.07 6.91 -14.25
CA ILE A 338 -10.22 7.99 -15.21
C ILE A 338 -8.94 8.80 -15.24
N LYS A 339 -8.38 9.02 -16.43
CA LYS A 339 -7.09 9.69 -16.61
C LYS A 339 -7.20 10.82 -17.62
N THR A 340 -6.61 11.97 -17.32
CA THR A 340 -6.39 13.03 -18.30
C THR A 340 -5.42 12.56 -19.39
N MET A 341 -5.60 13.03 -20.64
CA MET A 341 -4.82 12.54 -21.79
C MET A 341 -3.65 13.45 -22.17
N ASP A 342 -3.92 14.75 -22.40
CA ASP A 342 -2.97 15.66 -23.07
C ASP A 342 -2.50 16.84 -22.20
N ARG A 343 -3.32 17.27 -21.24
CA ARG A 343 -3.04 18.39 -20.35
C ARG A 343 -3.02 17.89 -18.92
N ASP A 344 -2.00 18.30 -18.17
CA ASP A 344 -1.75 17.82 -16.81
C ASP A 344 -1.88 16.29 -16.73
N ALA A 345 -1.25 15.58 -17.67
CA ALA A 345 -1.36 14.13 -17.82
C ALA A 345 -0.02 13.40 -17.63
N THR A 346 0.98 14.07 -17.04
CA THR A 346 2.27 13.47 -16.69
C THR A 346 2.13 12.41 -15.60
N TYR A 347 3.12 11.52 -15.49
CA TYR A 347 3.17 10.53 -14.42
C TYR A 347 3.82 11.13 -13.18
N GLU A 348 3.08 11.16 -12.07
CA GLU A 348 3.52 11.78 -10.82
C GLU A 348 3.65 10.74 -9.69
N PRO A 349 4.85 10.18 -9.47
CA PRO A 349 5.08 9.12 -8.49
C PRO A 349 4.63 9.51 -7.07
N SER A 350 3.95 8.59 -6.39
CA SER A 350 3.43 8.76 -5.02
C SER A 350 2.46 9.95 -4.82
N LYS A 351 2.10 10.67 -5.88
CA LYS A 351 1.20 11.82 -5.79
C LYS A 351 -0.24 11.39 -6.05
N ARG A 352 -1.15 11.92 -5.26
CA ARG A 352 -2.59 11.81 -5.47
C ARG A 352 -3.10 13.12 -6.07
N SER A 353 -2.90 13.29 -7.38
CA SER A 353 -3.36 14.47 -8.12
C SER A 353 -4.80 14.31 -8.59
N LEU A 354 -5.31 15.32 -9.31
CA LEU A 354 -6.65 15.25 -9.93
C LEU A 354 -6.61 14.54 -11.30
N ASN A 355 -5.40 14.24 -11.79
CA ASN A 355 -5.15 13.69 -13.12
C ASN A 355 -5.68 12.26 -13.23
N TRP A 356 -5.64 11.51 -12.12
CA TRP A 356 -6.22 10.16 -12.02
C TRP A 356 -7.35 10.15 -10.98
N LEU A 357 -8.54 9.71 -11.41
CA LEU A 357 -9.68 9.45 -10.54
C LEU A 357 -10.00 7.96 -10.51
N LYS A 358 -10.61 7.51 -9.42
CA LYS A 358 -11.16 6.16 -9.31
C LYS A 358 -12.64 6.26 -8.99
N LEU A 359 -13.47 5.68 -9.85
CA LEU A 359 -14.90 5.52 -9.65
C LEU A 359 -15.14 4.03 -9.35
N LYS A 360 -15.74 3.75 -8.20
CA LYS A 360 -16.13 2.39 -7.84
C LYS A 360 -17.63 2.33 -7.63
N LYS A 361 -18.20 1.14 -7.83
CA LYS A 361 -19.63 0.90 -7.61
C LYS A 361 -20.06 1.23 -6.18
N ASP A 362 -19.25 0.89 -5.18
CA ASP A 362 -19.53 1.16 -3.76
C ASP A 362 -19.50 2.65 -3.38
N TYR A 363 -18.99 3.53 -4.25
CA TYR A 363 -19.01 4.99 -4.02
C TYR A 363 -20.30 5.64 -4.50
N ILE A 364 -21.13 4.92 -5.25
CA ILE A 364 -22.42 5.38 -5.73
C ILE A 364 -23.44 5.12 -4.61
N GLU A 365 -23.96 6.18 -4.01
CA GLU A 365 -24.80 6.14 -2.79
C GLU A 365 -26.06 5.27 -2.90
N SER A 366 -26.50 4.95 -4.13
CA SER A 366 -27.67 4.12 -4.41
C SER A 366 -27.40 2.65 -4.74
N ILE A 367 -26.14 2.20 -4.81
CA ILE A 367 -25.78 0.90 -5.42
C ILE A 367 -24.90 -0.01 -4.52
N GLY A 368 -24.26 0.51 -3.47
CA GLY A 368 -23.38 -0.29 -2.60
C GLY A 368 -24.12 -1.10 -1.53
N ASP A 369 -23.64 -2.32 -1.25
CA ASP A 369 -24.15 -3.15 -0.15
C ASP A 369 -23.84 -2.48 1.21
N SER A 370 -24.91 -2.11 1.94
CA SER A 370 -24.82 -1.78 3.36
C SER A 370 -25.40 -2.91 4.20
N LEU A 371 -24.78 -3.17 5.33
CA LEU A 371 -25.22 -4.17 6.30
C LEU A 371 -25.46 -3.51 7.66
N ASP A 372 -26.56 -3.89 8.30
CA ASP A 372 -26.84 -3.54 9.69
C ASP A 372 -26.18 -4.57 10.60
N LEU A 373 -25.12 -4.17 11.30
CA LEU A 373 -24.27 -5.07 12.08
C LEU A 373 -24.20 -4.67 13.55
N VAL A 374 -24.06 -5.67 14.43
CA VAL A 374 -24.07 -5.48 15.88
C VAL A 374 -22.64 -5.55 16.44
N PRO A 375 -22.16 -4.53 17.17
CA PRO A 375 -20.88 -4.60 17.87
C PRO A 375 -20.98 -5.53 19.08
N ILE A 376 -20.25 -6.64 19.04
CA ILE A 376 -20.23 -7.65 20.11
C ILE A 376 -18.95 -7.64 20.94
N ALA A 377 -17.88 -7.03 20.43
CA ALA A 377 -16.59 -6.93 21.14
C ALA A 377 -15.74 -5.74 20.65
N ALA A 378 -14.67 -5.41 21.38
CA ALA A 378 -13.71 -4.38 21.00
C ALA A 378 -12.25 -4.75 21.31
N PHE A 379 -11.36 -3.99 20.68
CA PHE A 379 -9.91 -4.02 20.89
C PHE A 379 -9.45 -2.65 21.38
N HIS A 380 -8.62 -2.60 22.41
CA HIS A 380 -8.07 -1.35 22.92
C HIS A 380 -7.23 -0.64 21.85
N GLY A 381 -7.42 0.67 21.76
CA GLY A 381 -6.66 1.49 20.84
C GLY A 381 -5.19 1.59 21.26
N ARG A 382 -4.34 1.82 20.25
CA ARG A 382 -2.89 1.96 20.40
C ARG A 382 -2.47 3.28 19.78
N GLY A 383 -1.41 3.90 20.29
CA GLY A 383 -0.90 5.17 19.75
C GLY A 383 -1.91 6.31 19.96
N LYS A 384 -2.33 6.99 18.89
CA LYS A 384 -3.31 8.10 18.95
C LYS A 384 -4.67 7.69 19.53
N ARG A 385 -5.02 6.40 19.46
CA ARG A 385 -6.29 5.86 19.99
C ARG A 385 -6.15 5.28 21.41
N THR A 386 -5.04 5.55 22.09
CA THR A 386 -4.88 5.09 23.49
C THR A 386 -5.94 5.75 24.35
N GLY A 387 -6.62 4.96 25.18
CA GLY A 387 -7.72 5.44 26.03
C GLY A 387 -9.11 5.27 25.43
N VAL A 388 -9.25 4.89 24.16
CA VAL A 388 -10.52 4.49 23.51
C VAL A 388 -10.42 3.09 22.90
N TYR A 389 -11.51 2.57 22.34
CA TYR A 389 -11.47 1.34 21.55
C TYR A 389 -10.95 1.66 20.15
N GLY A 390 -9.94 0.90 19.69
CA GLY A 390 -9.28 1.11 18.41
C GLY A 390 -9.97 0.41 17.25
N ALA A 391 -10.72 -0.65 17.54
CA ALA A 391 -11.49 -1.41 16.57
C ALA A 391 -12.59 -2.21 17.29
N PHE A 392 -13.62 -2.59 16.54
CA PHE A 392 -14.80 -3.33 17.02
C PHE A 392 -14.99 -4.61 16.22
N LEU A 393 -15.42 -5.68 16.89
CA LEU A 393 -15.86 -6.92 16.26
C LEU A 393 -17.37 -6.82 16.05
N LEU A 394 -17.80 -6.92 14.80
CA LEU A 394 -19.20 -6.83 14.42
C LEU A 394 -19.76 -8.20 14.05
N ALA A 395 -21.05 -8.39 14.28
CA ALA A 395 -21.77 -9.62 14.00
C ALA A 395 -23.08 -9.35 13.25
N CYS A 396 -23.46 -10.29 12.39
CA CYS A 396 -24.82 -10.40 11.87
C CYS A 396 -25.65 -11.31 12.77
N TYR A 397 -26.97 -11.17 12.72
CA TYR A 397 -27.89 -12.03 13.46
C TYR A 397 -28.38 -13.18 12.58
N ASP A 398 -28.21 -14.41 13.06
CA ASP A 398 -28.78 -15.62 12.44
C ASP A 398 -30.10 -15.95 13.14
N SER A 399 -31.21 -15.71 12.44
CA SER A 399 -32.55 -15.95 12.95
C SER A 399 -32.91 -17.42 13.10
N ASN A 400 -32.21 -18.35 12.41
CA ASN A 400 -32.50 -19.77 12.50
C ASN A 400 -31.95 -20.39 13.78
N ASN A 401 -30.77 -19.94 14.21
CA ASN A 401 -30.10 -20.44 15.41
C ASN A 401 -30.19 -19.46 16.59
N GLU A 402 -30.75 -18.27 16.38
CA GLU A 402 -30.84 -17.17 17.36
C GLU A 402 -29.45 -16.72 17.88
N GLU A 403 -28.48 -16.63 16.97
CA GLU A 403 -27.07 -16.39 17.29
C GLU A 403 -26.52 -15.12 16.64
N PHE A 404 -25.54 -14.48 17.29
CA PHE A 404 -24.75 -13.41 16.68
C PHE A 404 -23.45 -13.99 16.12
N GLN A 405 -23.31 -13.95 14.80
CA GLN A 405 -22.17 -14.52 14.09
C GLN A 405 -21.22 -13.43 13.63
N SER A 406 -19.97 -13.47 14.10
CA SER A 406 -18.97 -12.48 13.73
C SER A 406 -18.75 -12.47 12.22
N ILE A 407 -18.77 -11.27 11.62
CA ILE A 407 -18.66 -11.08 10.16
C ILE A 407 -17.44 -10.24 9.77
N CYS A 408 -17.08 -9.25 10.58
CA CYS A 408 -15.94 -8.39 10.28
C CYS A 408 -15.37 -7.70 11.52
N LYS A 409 -14.19 -7.11 11.37
CA LYS A 409 -13.59 -6.18 12.33
C LYS A 409 -13.49 -4.79 11.69
N ILE A 410 -14.07 -3.78 12.33
CA ILE A 410 -14.05 -2.40 11.85
C ILE A 410 -13.14 -1.51 12.70
N GLY A 411 -12.33 -0.68 12.06
CA GLY A 411 -11.48 0.32 12.72
C GLY A 411 -11.45 1.67 12.00
N THR A 412 -12.27 1.87 10.98
CA THR A 412 -12.31 3.05 10.11
C THR A 412 -13.75 3.47 9.87
N GLY A 413 -13.97 4.68 9.36
CA GLY A 413 -15.32 5.24 9.15
C GLY A 413 -15.79 6.16 10.28
N PHE A 414 -15.11 6.15 11.42
CA PHE A 414 -15.40 7.04 12.55
C PHE A 414 -14.60 8.33 12.48
N SER A 415 -15.24 9.47 12.75
CA SER A 415 -14.54 10.67 13.21
C SER A 415 -13.97 10.43 14.62
N GLU A 416 -13.03 11.27 15.07
CA GLU A 416 -12.48 11.15 16.44
C GLU A 416 -13.59 11.30 17.50
N ALA A 417 -14.50 12.27 17.31
CA ALA A 417 -15.65 12.48 18.19
C ALA A 417 -16.59 11.26 18.22
N MET A 418 -16.90 10.69 17.05
CA MET A 418 -17.77 9.51 16.96
C MET A 418 -17.13 8.29 17.64
N LEU A 419 -15.81 8.12 17.49
CA LEU A 419 -15.09 7.02 18.13
C LEU A 419 -15.11 7.13 19.66
N GLU A 420 -14.99 8.35 20.18
CA GLU A 420 -15.07 8.64 21.62
C GLU A 420 -16.49 8.42 22.17
N GLU A 421 -17.50 8.90 21.45
CA GLU A 421 -18.92 8.69 21.78
C GLU A 421 -19.27 7.20 21.82
N ARG A 422 -18.98 6.45 20.75
CA ARG A 422 -19.24 5.00 20.67
C ARG A 422 -18.46 4.23 21.71
N SER A 423 -17.20 4.60 21.95
CA SER A 423 -16.40 3.97 23.01
C SER A 423 -17.00 4.23 24.40
N SER A 424 -17.56 5.41 24.64
CA SER A 424 -18.17 5.76 25.92
C SER A 424 -19.51 5.07 26.12
N SER A 425 -20.35 5.01 25.08
CA SER A 425 -21.61 4.27 25.09
C SER A 425 -21.40 2.78 25.44
N LEU A 426 -20.52 2.11 24.69
CA LEU A 426 -20.26 0.68 24.83
C LEU A 426 -19.54 0.31 26.13
N ARG A 427 -18.81 1.23 26.78
CA ARG A 427 -18.21 0.98 28.11
C ARG A 427 -19.25 0.60 29.16
N SER A 428 -20.44 1.20 29.08
CA SER A 428 -21.54 0.87 30.00
C SER A 428 -22.17 -0.50 29.74
N LYS A 429 -21.82 -1.14 28.62
CA LYS A 429 -22.38 -2.40 28.12
C LYS A 429 -21.37 -3.55 28.18
N VAL A 430 -20.24 -3.35 28.87
CA VAL A 430 -19.19 -4.35 28.97
C VAL A 430 -19.65 -5.56 29.75
N ILE A 431 -19.43 -6.74 29.20
CA ILE A 431 -19.67 -8.02 29.84
C ILE A 431 -18.35 -8.75 30.09
N PRO A 432 -18.23 -9.54 31.17
CA PRO A 432 -16.97 -10.18 31.55
C PRO A 432 -16.54 -11.30 30.61
N LYS A 433 -17.50 -11.92 29.90
CA LYS A 433 -17.29 -13.05 28.99
C LYS A 433 -18.28 -12.97 27.82
N PRO A 434 -17.94 -13.52 26.64
CA PRO A 434 -18.87 -13.59 25.52
C PRO A 434 -20.12 -14.38 25.90
N ARG A 435 -21.27 -13.98 25.34
CA ARG A 435 -22.53 -14.69 25.53
C ARG A 435 -22.47 -16.07 24.82
N PRO A 436 -23.17 -17.11 25.32
CA PRO A 436 -23.15 -18.44 24.70
C PRO A 436 -23.68 -18.49 23.26
N TYR A 437 -24.49 -17.52 22.86
CA TYR A 437 -25.05 -17.36 21.52
C TYR A 437 -24.18 -16.47 20.60
N TYR A 438 -22.94 -16.14 21.01
CA TYR A 438 -21.95 -15.51 20.13
C TYR A 438 -21.15 -16.59 19.39
N ARG A 439 -20.97 -16.41 18.09
CA ARG A 439 -20.15 -17.27 17.23
C ARG A 439 -18.99 -16.46 16.66
N PHE A 440 -17.78 -16.80 17.06
CA PHE A 440 -16.53 -16.17 16.63
C PHE A 440 -15.41 -17.20 16.59
N ALA A 441 -14.31 -16.92 15.90
CA ALA A 441 -13.16 -17.82 15.88
C ALA A 441 -12.29 -17.67 17.14
N ASP A 442 -11.74 -18.79 17.62
CA ASP A 442 -10.82 -18.82 18.77
C ASP A 442 -9.53 -18.00 18.54
N THR A 443 -9.17 -17.77 17.28
CA THR A 443 -8.05 -16.91 16.88
C THR A 443 -8.34 -15.43 17.09
N ILE A 444 -9.61 -15.04 17.24
CA ILE A 444 -10.01 -13.70 17.60
C ILE A 444 -10.01 -13.60 19.12
N SER A 445 -9.11 -12.77 19.65
CA SER A 445 -9.04 -12.45 21.08
C SER A 445 -9.34 -10.96 21.28
N PRO A 446 -10.62 -10.59 21.48
CA PRO A 446 -11.00 -9.23 21.83
C PRO A 446 -10.53 -8.90 23.25
N ASP A 447 -10.23 -7.62 23.48
CA ASP A 447 -9.87 -7.13 24.81
C ASP A 447 -11.12 -6.97 25.69
N VAL A 448 -12.27 -6.67 25.08
CA VAL A 448 -13.53 -6.37 25.77
C VAL A 448 -14.72 -6.96 25.00
N TRP A 449 -15.73 -7.45 25.71
CA TRP A 449 -16.99 -7.97 25.16
C TRP A 449 -18.16 -7.07 25.54
N PHE A 450 -19.20 -6.99 24.71
CA PHE A 450 -20.37 -6.15 24.93
C PHE A 450 -21.69 -6.93 24.93
N GLU A 451 -22.70 -6.39 25.62
CA GLU A 451 -24.11 -6.69 25.31
C GLU A 451 -24.45 -6.20 23.89
N PRO A 452 -25.29 -6.93 23.13
CA PRO A 452 -25.68 -6.54 21.78
C PRO A 452 -26.79 -5.48 21.84
N THR A 453 -26.42 -4.22 22.09
CA THR A 453 -27.41 -3.11 22.28
C THR A 453 -27.41 -2.04 21.21
N GLU A 454 -26.44 -2.07 20.30
CA GLU A 454 -26.33 -1.11 19.20
C GLU A 454 -26.39 -1.82 17.86
N VAL A 455 -26.82 -1.12 16.81
CA VAL A 455 -26.79 -1.59 15.41
C VAL A 455 -26.15 -0.49 14.58
N TRP A 456 -25.15 -0.84 13.78
CA TRP A 456 -24.40 0.09 12.96
C TRP A 456 -24.56 -0.26 11.49
N GLU A 457 -24.88 0.74 10.67
CA GLU A 457 -24.81 0.64 9.23
C GLU A 457 -23.34 0.58 8.79
N VAL A 458 -22.96 -0.49 8.08
CA VAL A 458 -21.60 -0.72 7.60
C VAL A 458 -21.63 -0.94 6.10
N LYS A 459 -20.92 -0.09 5.37
CA LYS A 459 -20.71 -0.24 3.92
C LYS A 459 -19.50 -1.11 3.64
N ALA A 460 -19.64 -2.02 2.69
CA ALA A 460 -18.56 -2.86 2.19
C ALA A 460 -18.42 -2.68 0.67
N ALA A 461 -17.21 -2.93 0.15
CA ALA A 461 -17.00 -3.02 -1.29
C ALA A 461 -17.50 -4.37 -1.83
N ASP A 462 -17.20 -5.45 -1.11
CA ASP A 462 -17.56 -6.83 -1.45
C ASP A 462 -17.68 -7.69 -0.18
N LEU A 463 -18.37 -8.82 -0.30
CA LEU A 463 -18.39 -9.92 0.66
C LEU A 463 -17.40 -11.00 0.22
N THR A 464 -16.60 -11.52 1.16
CA THR A 464 -15.57 -12.53 0.88
C THR A 464 -15.70 -13.73 1.80
N ILE A 465 -15.39 -14.93 1.29
CA ILE A 465 -15.39 -16.17 2.09
C ILE A 465 -14.26 -16.08 3.11
N SER A 466 -14.60 -16.07 4.38
CA SER A 466 -13.65 -15.81 5.46
C SER A 466 -13.08 -17.10 6.04
N PRO A 467 -11.75 -17.20 6.26
CA PRO A 467 -11.17 -18.29 7.03
C PRO A 467 -11.30 -18.12 8.55
N VAL A 468 -11.87 -17.00 9.02
CA VAL A 468 -11.86 -16.60 10.45
C VAL A 468 -13.25 -16.21 10.94
N HIS A 469 -14.04 -15.50 10.15
CA HIS A 469 -15.37 -15.10 10.55
C HIS A 469 -16.35 -16.28 10.46
N ARG A 470 -17.43 -16.20 11.24
CA ARG A 470 -18.36 -17.33 11.45
C ARG A 470 -19.75 -17.08 10.85
N ALA A 471 -19.96 -15.91 10.27
CA ALA A 471 -21.19 -15.55 9.58
C ALA A 471 -21.42 -16.45 8.37
N ALA A 472 -22.62 -17.05 8.30
CA ALA A 472 -23.08 -17.87 7.17
C ALA A 472 -22.20 -19.09 6.84
N ILE A 473 -21.50 -19.66 7.83
CA ILE A 473 -20.72 -20.90 7.64
C ILE A 473 -21.59 -22.01 7.07
N GLY A 474 -21.09 -22.71 6.05
CA GLY A 474 -21.78 -23.86 5.46
C GLY A 474 -22.88 -23.48 4.47
N VAL A 475 -23.19 -22.19 4.32
CA VAL A 475 -24.23 -21.71 3.39
C VAL A 475 -23.67 -21.53 1.98
N VAL A 476 -22.49 -20.91 1.86
CA VAL A 476 -21.83 -20.64 0.56
C VAL A 476 -20.63 -21.55 0.33
N ASP A 477 -19.90 -21.90 1.39
CA ASP A 477 -18.77 -22.83 1.38
C ASP A 477 -19.03 -23.91 2.45
N PRO A 478 -18.97 -25.22 2.13
CA PRO A 478 -19.28 -26.27 3.10
C PRO A 478 -18.40 -26.25 4.36
N ASP A 479 -17.17 -25.74 4.23
CA ASP A 479 -16.15 -25.74 5.28
C ASP A 479 -15.93 -24.34 5.89
N LYS A 480 -16.58 -23.29 5.36
CA LYS A 480 -16.34 -21.88 5.74
C LYS A 480 -17.57 -20.99 5.72
#